data_AF-A0A5N4C610-F1
#
_entry.id   AF-A0A5N4C610-F1
#
_cell.length_a   1.000
_cell.length_b   1.000
_cell.length_c   1.000
_cell.angle_alpha   90.00
_cell.angle_beta   90.00
_cell.angle_gamma   90.00
#
_symmetry.space_group_name_H-M   'P 1'
#
loop_
_entity.id
_entity.type
_entity.pdbx_description
1 polymer ?
#
loop_
_entity_poly.entity_id
_entity_poly.type
_entity_poly.pdbx_seq_one_letter_code
_entity_poly.pdbx_strand_id
1 'polypeptide(L)'
;MSRRSRDGNLGLPGRRPAPPPPPPAAAVLLLAAAVPPSRAEVYYATAYWMPTEKTIQVKNVLDRKGDAYGFYNDSMKTTGWGILEIKAGYGSQSLSNRVIMFAAGYLEGYLTAPHMHDHFTNLYPQLIKNPSVMNKIQEFLTYDSEVVLEVRKQDQWTRNNSKYYKDDPFWRHTGYVMAQMDGLYVGAVKRAALEGTKPLTLFQIQFLNAVGDLLDLIPSFSPTKNSSLNFSKRWDMGHCSALIKVLPGFENIFFAHSSWYTYAAMLRIYKHWDFNIIDKDTSSSFLSFSSYPGK
;
A
#
# COMPACT_ATOMS: atom_id res chain seq x y z
N MET A 1 -26.06 90.34 -5.18
CA MET A 1 -25.12 91.07 -4.31
C MET A 1 -23.71 90.65 -4.68
N SER A 2 -22.89 91.64 -5.04
CA SER A 2 -21.47 91.50 -5.41
C SER A 2 -20.60 91.39 -4.16
N ARG A 3 -19.53 90.58 -4.21
CA ARG A 3 -18.18 91.02 -3.79
C ARG A 3 -17.09 90.07 -4.35
N ARG A 4 -16.19 90.68 -5.13
CA ARG A 4 -14.88 90.15 -5.58
C ARG A 4 -13.81 90.36 -4.50
N SER A 5 -12.78 89.50 -4.49
CA SER A 5 -11.33 89.83 -4.47
C SER A 5 -10.55 88.49 -4.46
N ARG A 6 -9.81 88.08 -5.50
CA ARG A 6 -8.45 88.44 -6.01
C ARG A 6 -7.26 87.84 -5.24
N ASP A 7 -6.28 87.39 -6.05
CA ASP A 7 -4.92 86.89 -5.78
C ASP A 7 -4.84 85.37 -5.52
N GLY A 8 -4.08 84.52 -6.23
CA GLY A 8 -2.98 84.71 -7.16
C GLY A 8 -1.67 84.19 -6.58
N ASN A 9 -1.40 82.87 -6.61
CA ASN A 9 -0.05 82.31 -6.85
C ASN A 9 -0.03 80.78 -6.93
N LEU A 10 0.68 80.26 -7.93
CA LEU A 10 1.07 78.86 -8.10
C LEU A 10 2.24 78.54 -7.17
N GLY A 11 2.06 77.58 -6.25
CA GLY A 11 3.13 77.03 -5.42
C GLY A 11 3.12 75.50 -5.47
N LEU A 12 4.20 74.93 -6.02
CA LEU A 12 4.45 73.48 -6.07
C LEU A 12 4.51 72.89 -4.65
N PRO A 13 3.82 71.76 -4.35
CA PRO A 13 4.02 71.07 -3.08
C PRO A 13 5.32 70.24 -3.11
N GLY A 14 6.19 70.51 -2.14
CA GLY A 14 7.48 69.86 -1.95
C GLY A 14 7.39 68.34 -1.72
N ARG A 15 8.40 67.63 -2.22
CA ARG A 15 8.62 66.19 -2.05
C ARG A 15 8.74 65.82 -0.57
N ARG A 16 7.91 64.87 -0.11
CA ARG A 16 8.14 64.15 1.14
C ARG A 16 9.37 63.22 0.99
N PRO A 17 10.25 63.10 1.99
CA PRO A 17 11.38 62.17 1.92
C PRO A 17 10.90 60.71 1.97
N ALA A 18 11.55 59.87 1.17
CA ALA A 18 11.28 58.42 1.11
C ALA A 18 11.67 57.73 2.42
N PRO A 19 10.98 56.64 2.82
CA PRO A 19 11.36 55.86 3.99
C PRO A 19 12.72 55.16 3.76
N PRO A 20 13.50 54.90 4.83
CA PRO A 20 14.79 54.23 4.73
C PRO A 20 14.63 52.76 4.29
N PRO A 21 15.63 52.19 3.59
CA PRO A 21 15.59 50.81 3.14
C PRO A 21 15.66 49.84 4.34
N PRO A 22 15.07 48.63 4.20
CA PRO A 22 15.17 47.60 5.24
C PRO A 22 16.62 47.13 5.41
N PRO A 23 16.99 46.61 6.60
CA PRO A 23 18.34 46.10 6.85
C PRO A 23 18.62 44.86 5.99
N PRO A 24 19.90 44.57 5.68
CA PRO A 24 20.25 43.43 4.85
C PRO A 24 19.84 42.12 5.53
N ALA A 25 19.06 41.30 4.82
CA ALA A 25 18.73 39.96 5.28
C ALA A 25 20.02 39.15 5.41
N ALA A 26 20.34 38.73 6.64
CA ALA A 26 21.39 37.76 6.89
C ALA A 26 20.99 36.45 6.20
N ALA A 27 21.63 36.16 5.06
CA ALA A 27 21.50 34.87 4.40
C ALA A 27 22.14 33.81 5.31
N VAL A 28 21.31 33.13 6.09
CA VAL A 28 21.70 31.88 6.74
C VAL A 28 21.88 30.86 5.62
N LEU A 29 23.14 30.66 5.20
CA LEU A 29 23.53 29.52 4.39
C LEU A 29 23.26 28.26 5.22
N LEU A 30 22.09 27.67 5.04
CA LEU A 30 21.88 26.26 5.33
C LEU A 30 22.77 25.49 4.37
N LEU A 31 23.97 25.13 4.84
CA LEU A 31 24.74 24.03 4.27
C LEU A 31 23.89 22.77 4.43
N ALA A 32 23.01 22.52 3.45
CA ALA A 32 22.46 21.20 3.23
C ALA A 32 23.67 20.31 2.93
N ALA A 33 24.13 19.57 3.93
CA ALA A 33 25.02 18.45 3.69
C ALA A 33 24.31 17.57 2.65
N ALA A 34 24.83 17.56 1.42
CA ALA A 34 24.34 16.68 0.38
C ALA A 34 24.61 15.27 0.88
N VAL A 35 23.59 14.63 1.45
CA VAL A 35 23.59 13.20 1.70
C VAL A 35 23.85 12.58 0.32
N PRO A 36 24.94 11.84 0.12
CA PRO A 36 25.19 11.20 -1.17
C PRO A 36 23.97 10.37 -1.53
N PRO A 37 23.50 10.38 -2.80
CA PRO A 37 22.35 9.60 -3.18
C PRO A 37 22.60 8.15 -2.77
N SER A 38 21.79 7.65 -1.84
CA SER A 38 21.85 6.24 -1.44
C SER A 38 21.62 5.44 -2.71
N ARG A 39 22.63 4.68 -3.15
CA ARG A 39 22.52 3.80 -4.30
C ARG A 39 21.32 2.90 -4.03
N ALA A 40 20.37 2.82 -4.97
CA ALA A 40 19.22 1.94 -4.82
C ALA A 40 19.73 0.51 -4.58
N GLU A 41 19.38 -0.07 -3.43
CA GLU A 41 19.80 -1.43 -3.07
C GLU A 41 18.78 -2.41 -3.66
N VAL A 42 19.27 -3.32 -4.50
CA VAL A 42 18.47 -4.40 -5.07
C VAL A 42 18.72 -5.65 -4.24
N TYR A 43 17.69 -6.10 -3.53
CA TYR A 43 17.72 -7.30 -2.71
C TYR A 43 17.16 -8.47 -3.51
N TYR A 44 18.03 -9.41 -3.89
CA TYR A 44 17.63 -10.66 -4.53
C TYR A 44 17.36 -11.73 -3.48
N ALA A 45 16.30 -12.51 -3.68
CA ALA A 45 16.05 -13.68 -2.86
C ALA A 45 15.36 -14.79 -3.63
N THR A 46 15.54 -16.01 -3.14
CA THR A 46 14.94 -17.23 -3.66
C THR A 46 14.42 -18.09 -2.51
N ALA A 47 13.19 -18.54 -2.63
CA ALA A 47 12.49 -19.44 -1.73
C ALA A 47 12.45 -20.87 -2.31
N TYR A 48 12.68 -21.86 -1.44
CA TYR A 48 12.66 -23.29 -1.75
C TYR A 48 11.67 -23.98 -0.82
N TRP A 49 10.64 -24.60 -1.39
CA TRP A 49 9.68 -25.42 -0.69
C TRP A 49 10.33 -26.74 -0.29
N MET A 50 10.22 -27.07 1.00
CA MET A 50 10.72 -28.31 1.60
C MET A 50 9.52 -29.23 1.86
N PRO A 51 9.23 -30.22 0.98
CA PRO A 51 7.96 -30.96 1.04
C PRO A 51 7.78 -31.80 2.30
N THR A 52 8.87 -32.36 2.82
CA THR A 52 8.87 -33.21 4.02
C THR A 52 8.51 -32.41 5.27
N GLU A 53 9.13 -31.24 5.43
CA GLU A 53 8.97 -30.36 6.57
C GLU A 53 7.76 -29.43 6.42
N LYS A 54 7.23 -29.29 5.20
CA LYS A 54 6.20 -28.31 4.82
C LYS A 54 6.58 -26.88 5.20
N THR A 55 7.84 -26.52 4.95
CA THR A 55 8.41 -25.20 5.23
C THR A 55 9.07 -24.61 3.99
N ILE A 56 9.44 -23.33 4.07
CA ILE A 56 10.25 -22.65 3.06
C ILE A 56 11.63 -22.37 3.65
N GLN A 57 12.69 -22.68 2.89
CA GLN A 57 14.02 -22.11 3.11
C GLN A 57 14.24 -20.97 2.12
N VAL A 58 14.93 -19.92 2.55
CA VAL A 58 15.21 -18.74 1.72
C VAL A 58 16.71 -18.49 1.64
N LYS A 59 17.18 -18.06 0.47
CA LYS A 59 18.57 -17.63 0.24
C LYS A 59 18.56 -16.25 -0.42
N ASN A 60 19.52 -15.40 -0.04
CA ASN A 60 19.67 -14.04 -0.57
C ASN A 60 20.44 -14.04 -1.91
N VAL A 61 19.97 -14.83 -2.87
CA VAL A 61 20.50 -14.94 -4.23
C VAL A 61 19.34 -15.06 -5.21
N LEU A 62 19.58 -14.73 -6.47
CA LEU A 62 18.65 -15.02 -7.56
C LEU A 62 18.99 -16.39 -8.16
N ASP A 63 18.27 -17.43 -7.77
CA ASP A 63 18.40 -18.79 -8.30
C ASP A 63 17.10 -19.20 -8.99
N ARG A 64 17.15 -19.30 -10.32
CA ARG A 64 15.98 -19.67 -11.15
C ARG A 64 15.53 -21.11 -10.96
N LYS A 65 16.31 -21.94 -10.26
CA LYS A 65 15.92 -23.30 -9.89
C LYS A 65 15.03 -23.37 -8.65
N GLY A 66 14.93 -22.28 -7.88
CA GLY A 66 14.06 -22.20 -6.72
C GLY A 66 12.59 -22.04 -7.07
N ASP A 67 11.74 -22.23 -6.06
CA ASP A 67 10.30 -22.38 -6.23
C ASP A 67 9.57 -21.03 -6.32
N ALA A 68 10.13 -20.00 -5.69
CA ALA A 68 9.85 -18.60 -6.00
C ALA A 68 11.16 -17.80 -5.93
N TYR A 69 11.38 -16.89 -6.87
CA TYR A 69 12.59 -16.07 -6.92
C TYR A 69 12.28 -14.70 -7.50
N GLY A 70 13.14 -13.73 -7.18
CA GLY A 70 12.93 -12.36 -7.62
C GLY A 70 13.76 -11.36 -6.84
N PHE A 71 13.30 -10.13 -6.84
CA PHE A 71 13.99 -9.05 -6.13
C PHE A 71 13.04 -7.95 -5.65
N TYR A 72 13.52 -7.23 -4.64
CA TYR A 72 12.98 -5.93 -4.26
C TYR A 72 14.07 -4.87 -4.47
N ASN A 73 13.81 -3.94 -5.38
CA ASN A 73 14.65 -2.76 -5.62
C ASN A 73 14.09 -1.61 -4.79
N ASP A 74 14.80 -1.25 -3.73
CA ASP A 74 14.42 -0.13 -2.88
C ASP A 74 14.87 1.21 -3.48
N SER A 75 14.11 1.66 -4.47
CA SER A 75 14.27 2.96 -5.12
C SER A 75 13.30 4.03 -4.58
N MET A 76 12.76 3.85 -3.37
CA MET A 76 11.81 4.80 -2.76
C MET A 76 12.38 6.20 -2.64
N LYS A 77 13.63 6.34 -2.18
CA LYS A 77 14.28 7.65 -1.99
C LYS A 77 14.75 8.31 -3.29
N THR A 78 14.87 7.54 -4.37
CA THR A 78 15.37 8.03 -5.66
C THR A 78 14.25 8.31 -6.66
N THR A 79 13.18 7.52 -6.65
CA THR A 79 12.08 7.60 -7.64
C THR A 79 10.70 7.77 -7.01
N GLY A 80 10.56 7.57 -5.70
CA GLY A 80 9.26 7.47 -5.03
C GLY A 80 8.61 6.09 -5.11
N TRP A 81 9.30 5.08 -5.68
CA TRP A 81 8.78 3.73 -5.85
C TRP A 81 9.80 2.67 -5.43
N GLY A 82 9.37 1.70 -4.65
CA GLY A 82 9.98 0.37 -4.63
C GLY A 82 9.52 -0.42 -5.87
N ILE A 83 10.38 -1.30 -6.38
CA ILE A 83 10.02 -2.21 -7.49
C ILE A 83 10.19 -3.64 -7.00
N LEU A 84 9.12 -4.42 -7.03
CA LEU A 84 9.12 -5.82 -6.64
C LEU A 84 8.82 -6.68 -7.86
N GLU A 85 9.69 -7.64 -8.16
CA GLU A 85 9.44 -8.68 -9.16
C GLU A 85 9.49 -10.05 -8.48
N ILE A 86 8.48 -10.87 -8.70
CA ILE A 86 8.42 -12.25 -8.21
C ILE A 86 8.00 -13.17 -9.34
N LYS A 87 8.81 -14.20 -9.57
CA LYS A 87 8.47 -15.37 -10.36
C LYS A 87 8.29 -16.57 -9.45
N ALA A 88 7.24 -17.38 -9.66
CA ALA A 88 6.99 -18.56 -8.83
C ALA A 88 6.47 -19.74 -9.65
N GLY A 89 6.84 -20.96 -9.26
CA GLY A 89 6.43 -22.20 -9.92
C GLY A 89 7.18 -22.54 -11.21
N TYR A 90 8.29 -21.85 -11.49
CA TYR A 90 9.18 -22.11 -12.63
C TYR A 90 10.48 -22.83 -12.24
N GLY A 91 10.59 -23.23 -10.97
CA GLY A 91 11.77 -23.90 -10.42
C GLY A 91 11.89 -25.36 -10.87
N SER A 92 12.80 -26.08 -10.21
CA SER A 92 13.05 -27.50 -10.54
C SER A 92 11.96 -28.44 -10.01
N GLN A 93 11.20 -28.02 -8.98
CA GLN A 93 10.14 -28.85 -8.39
C GLN A 93 8.80 -28.59 -9.08
N SER A 94 8.05 -29.67 -9.32
CA SER A 94 6.64 -29.56 -9.71
C SER A 94 5.80 -29.35 -8.45
N LEU A 95 5.20 -28.16 -8.32
CA LEU A 95 4.44 -27.76 -7.14
C LEU A 95 2.95 -27.61 -7.47
N SER A 96 2.10 -27.82 -6.47
CA SER A 96 0.68 -27.46 -6.59
C SER A 96 0.51 -25.94 -6.62
N ASN A 97 -0.53 -25.46 -7.31
CA ASN A 97 -0.88 -24.03 -7.39
C ASN A 97 -0.92 -23.35 -6.01
N ARG A 98 -1.47 -24.05 -4.99
CA ARG A 98 -1.53 -23.51 -3.62
C ARG A 98 -0.14 -23.30 -3.01
N VAL A 99 0.82 -24.20 -3.27
CA VAL A 99 2.20 -24.07 -2.79
C VAL A 99 2.94 -22.98 -3.55
N ILE A 100 2.71 -22.85 -4.86
CA ILE A 100 3.27 -21.76 -5.69
C ILE A 100 2.85 -20.39 -5.12
N MET A 101 1.55 -20.21 -4.85
CA MET A 101 1.03 -18.96 -4.28
C MET A 101 1.57 -18.70 -2.88
N PHE A 102 1.68 -19.73 -2.04
CA PHE A 102 2.30 -19.62 -0.72
C PHE A 102 3.77 -19.21 -0.81
N ALA A 103 4.56 -19.82 -1.70
CA ALA A 103 5.97 -19.48 -1.90
C ALA A 103 6.14 -18.05 -2.44
N ALA A 104 5.27 -17.62 -3.35
CA ALA A 104 5.25 -16.25 -3.88
C ALA A 104 4.98 -15.23 -2.77
N GLY A 105 3.94 -15.46 -1.96
CA GLY A 105 3.65 -14.62 -0.79
C GLY A 105 4.80 -14.60 0.21
N TYR A 106 5.38 -15.77 0.52
CA TYR A 106 6.53 -15.88 1.41
C TYR A 106 7.69 -15.01 0.95
N LEU A 107 8.05 -15.09 -0.33
CA LEU A 107 9.16 -14.32 -0.87
C LEU A 107 8.87 -12.81 -0.80
N GLU A 108 7.66 -12.38 -1.11
CA GLU A 108 7.25 -10.98 -0.95
C GLU A 108 7.39 -10.49 0.50
N GLY A 109 6.83 -11.26 1.44
CA GLY A 109 6.85 -10.91 2.86
C GLY A 109 8.28 -10.85 3.37
N TYR A 110 9.13 -11.78 2.95
CA TYR A 110 10.53 -11.79 3.31
C TYR A 110 11.30 -10.57 2.78
N LEU A 111 11.06 -10.20 1.52
CA LEU A 111 11.75 -9.08 0.87
C LEU A 111 11.29 -7.72 1.42
N THR A 112 10.00 -7.58 1.75
CA THR A 112 9.37 -6.28 2.01
C THR A 112 8.97 -6.03 3.48
N ALA A 113 9.25 -6.96 4.40
CA ALA A 113 8.83 -6.85 5.81
C ALA A 113 9.13 -5.49 6.47
N PRO A 114 10.33 -4.87 6.29
CA PRO A 114 10.60 -3.55 6.89
C PRO A 114 9.60 -2.49 6.42
N HIS A 115 9.36 -2.40 5.11
CA HIS A 115 8.39 -1.45 4.55
C HIS A 115 6.93 -1.82 4.85
N MET A 116 6.60 -3.10 5.06
CA MET A 116 5.28 -3.49 5.58
C MET A 116 5.05 -2.89 6.97
N HIS A 117 6.06 -2.94 7.84
CA HIS A 117 6.00 -2.37 9.18
C HIS A 117 5.83 -0.85 9.15
N ASP A 118 6.62 -0.16 8.32
CA ASP A 118 6.52 1.29 8.13
C ASP A 118 5.14 1.68 7.57
N HIS A 119 4.65 0.94 6.57
CA HIS A 119 3.35 1.23 5.96
C HIS A 119 2.20 1.06 6.95
N PHE A 120 2.23 0.00 7.77
CA PHE A 120 1.26 -0.18 8.86
C PHE A 120 1.34 0.97 9.86
N THR A 121 2.55 1.32 10.31
CA THR A 121 2.79 2.41 11.27
C THR A 121 2.24 3.75 10.77
N ASN A 122 2.40 4.02 9.47
CA ASN A 122 1.91 5.24 8.84
C ASN A 122 0.38 5.26 8.71
N LEU A 123 -0.23 4.14 8.31
CA LEU A 123 -1.66 4.07 8.01
C LEU A 123 -2.54 3.88 9.25
N TYR A 124 -2.07 3.14 10.25
CA TYR A 124 -2.84 2.86 11.46
C TYR A 124 -3.48 4.12 12.08
N PRO A 125 -2.72 5.19 12.39
CA PRO A 125 -3.31 6.39 12.99
C PRO A 125 -4.19 7.19 12.02
N GLN A 126 -4.16 6.92 10.72
CA GLN A 126 -5.03 7.58 9.74
C GLN A 126 -6.45 7.03 9.82
N LEU A 127 -6.59 5.71 9.87
CA LEU A 127 -7.90 5.04 9.92
C LEU A 127 -8.44 4.96 11.35
N ILE A 128 -7.56 4.74 12.34
CA ILE A 128 -7.96 4.38 13.70
C ILE A 128 -7.69 5.55 14.63
N LYS A 129 -8.75 6.32 14.89
CA LYS A 129 -8.73 7.45 15.83
C LYS A 129 -9.22 7.10 17.23
N ASN A 130 -10.03 6.04 17.36
CA ASN A 130 -10.60 5.59 18.61
C ASN A 130 -10.27 4.09 18.81
N PRO A 131 -9.58 3.70 19.91
CA PRO A 131 -9.25 2.31 20.19
C PRO A 131 -10.46 1.36 20.22
N SER A 132 -11.65 1.83 20.59
CA SER A 132 -12.86 0.99 20.59
C SER A 132 -13.30 0.55 19.18
N VAL A 133 -12.97 1.33 18.15
CA VAL A 133 -13.22 0.94 16.74
C VAL A 133 -12.29 -0.20 16.34
N MET A 134 -11.05 -0.22 16.86
CA MET A 134 -10.11 -1.31 16.61
C MET A 134 -10.65 -2.64 17.11
N ASN A 135 -11.27 -2.67 18.30
CA ASN A 135 -11.88 -3.90 18.82
C ASN A 135 -12.97 -4.44 17.89
N LYS A 136 -13.82 -3.57 17.31
CA LYS A 136 -14.86 -3.96 16.36
C LYS A 136 -14.31 -4.45 15.02
N ILE A 137 -13.23 -3.83 14.53
CA ILE A 137 -12.54 -4.29 13.31
C ILE A 137 -11.88 -5.63 13.56
N GLN A 138 -11.16 -5.78 14.69
CA GLN A 138 -10.55 -7.03 15.07
C GLN A 138 -11.60 -8.11 15.24
N GLU A 139 -12.74 -7.81 15.86
CA GLU A 139 -13.87 -8.73 15.94
C GLU A 139 -14.40 -9.12 14.55
N PHE A 140 -14.57 -8.17 13.62
CA PHE A 140 -15.09 -8.45 12.28
C PHE A 140 -14.11 -9.25 11.41
N LEU A 141 -12.82 -8.93 11.48
CA LEU A 141 -11.78 -9.57 10.66
C LEU A 141 -11.28 -10.88 11.28
N THR A 142 -11.22 -10.95 12.61
CA THR A 142 -10.56 -12.03 13.36
C THR A 142 -11.40 -12.57 14.52
N TYR A 143 -11.04 -13.77 14.94
CA TYR A 143 -11.55 -14.39 16.14
C TYR A 143 -10.73 -13.95 17.36
N ASP A 144 -11.36 -13.41 18.40
CA ASP A 144 -10.83 -13.57 19.75
C ASP A 144 -11.97 -13.79 20.78
N SER A 145 -11.77 -14.82 21.59
CA SER A 145 -12.59 -15.35 22.70
C SER A 145 -13.92 -16.06 22.42
N GLU A 146 -13.95 -17.29 22.93
CA GLU A 146 -14.97 -18.34 23.24
C GLU A 146 -16.50 -18.09 23.20
N VAL A 147 -17.01 -16.94 22.79
CA VAL A 147 -18.46 -16.66 22.82
C VAL A 147 -18.89 -16.16 21.46
N VAL A 148 -19.31 -17.08 20.59
CA VAL A 148 -20.61 -17.10 19.88
C VAL A 148 -20.53 -18.24 18.84
N LEU A 149 -21.27 -19.32 19.11
CA LEU A 149 -21.38 -20.53 18.29
C LEU A 149 -21.99 -20.32 16.87
N GLU A 150 -22.28 -19.09 16.47
CA GLU A 150 -23.05 -18.76 15.26
C GLU A 150 -22.39 -17.68 14.36
N VAL A 151 -21.29 -17.01 14.75
CA VAL A 151 -20.70 -15.94 13.91
C VAL A 151 -19.41 -16.39 13.23
N ARG A 152 -19.49 -16.64 11.92
CA ARG A 152 -18.33 -16.85 11.03
C ARG A 152 -17.87 -15.47 10.54
N LYS A 153 -16.81 -14.86 11.09
CA LYS A 153 -16.65 -13.39 10.92
C LYS A 153 -16.16 -12.93 9.52
N GLN A 154 -14.93 -13.16 9.07
CA GLN A 154 -14.63 -12.97 7.64
C GLN A 154 -13.54 -13.92 7.14
N ASP A 155 -12.37 -13.92 7.78
CA ASP A 155 -11.27 -14.80 7.40
C ASP A 155 -11.64 -16.29 7.54
N GLN A 156 -12.25 -16.67 8.67
CA GLN A 156 -12.71 -18.04 8.90
C GLN A 156 -13.81 -18.46 7.93
N TRP A 157 -14.77 -17.57 7.65
CA TRP A 157 -15.81 -17.85 6.66
C TRP A 157 -15.18 -18.12 5.29
N THR A 158 -14.24 -17.28 4.88
CA THR A 158 -13.51 -17.42 3.62
C THR A 158 -12.77 -18.75 3.57
N ARG A 159 -11.97 -19.07 4.60
CA ARG A 159 -11.20 -20.32 4.66
C ARG A 159 -12.08 -21.56 4.66
N ASN A 160 -13.20 -21.53 5.40
CA ASN A 160 -14.13 -22.66 5.45
C ASN A 160 -14.78 -22.91 4.09
N ASN A 161 -15.23 -21.87 3.41
CA ASN A 161 -15.84 -22.00 2.09
C ASN A 161 -14.82 -22.41 1.03
N SER A 162 -13.62 -21.83 1.00
CA SER A 162 -12.54 -22.25 0.08
C SER A 162 -12.14 -23.72 0.27
N LYS A 163 -12.19 -24.23 1.50
CA LYS A 163 -11.93 -25.64 1.80
C LYS A 163 -13.08 -26.55 1.38
N TYR A 164 -14.32 -26.13 1.63
CA TYR A 164 -15.51 -26.92 1.36
C TYR A 164 -15.81 -27.01 -0.15
N TYR A 165 -15.75 -25.88 -0.85
CA TYR A 165 -16.04 -25.75 -2.29
C TYR A 165 -14.77 -25.78 -3.14
N LYS A 166 -13.81 -26.66 -2.84
CA LYS A 166 -12.50 -26.71 -3.52
C LYS A 166 -12.56 -26.93 -5.04
N ASP A 167 -13.63 -27.54 -5.55
CA ASP A 167 -13.80 -27.85 -6.97
C ASP A 167 -14.50 -26.70 -7.73
N ASP A 168 -15.16 -25.80 -7.00
CA ASP A 168 -15.71 -24.57 -7.55
C ASP A 168 -14.57 -23.60 -7.94
N PRO A 169 -14.52 -23.08 -9.17
CA PRO A 169 -13.42 -22.22 -9.62
C PRO A 169 -13.25 -20.96 -8.76
N PHE A 170 -14.35 -20.33 -8.32
CA PHE A 170 -14.29 -19.11 -7.52
C PHE A 170 -13.67 -19.38 -6.15
N TRP A 171 -14.11 -20.42 -5.45
CA TRP A 171 -13.59 -20.79 -4.14
C TRP A 171 -12.17 -21.35 -4.19
N ARG A 172 -11.83 -22.05 -5.27
CA ARG A 172 -10.45 -22.51 -5.52
C ARG A 172 -9.48 -21.34 -5.69
N HIS A 173 -9.83 -20.33 -6.49
CA HIS A 173 -9.00 -19.13 -6.66
C HIS A 173 -8.96 -18.25 -5.40
N THR A 174 -10.06 -18.18 -4.65
CA THR A 174 -10.04 -17.58 -3.31
C THR A 174 -9.03 -18.31 -2.42
N GLY A 175 -8.98 -19.64 -2.47
CA GLY A 175 -7.97 -20.45 -1.78
C GLY A 175 -6.52 -20.15 -2.19
N TYR A 176 -6.28 -19.79 -3.46
CA TYR A 176 -4.97 -19.35 -3.96
C TYR A 176 -4.56 -18.00 -3.37
N VAL A 177 -5.44 -17.01 -3.37
CA VAL A 177 -5.20 -15.69 -2.76
C VAL A 177 -4.94 -15.83 -1.26
N MET A 178 -5.72 -16.64 -0.55
CA MET A 178 -5.51 -16.88 0.88
C MET A 178 -4.17 -17.59 1.15
N ALA A 179 -3.73 -18.49 0.28
CA ALA A 179 -2.41 -19.12 0.40
C ALA A 179 -1.26 -18.12 0.20
N GLN A 180 -1.42 -17.16 -0.71
CA GLN A 180 -0.45 -16.07 -0.87
C GLN A 180 -0.38 -15.18 0.37
N MET A 181 -1.52 -14.83 0.98
CA MET A 181 -1.55 -14.06 2.23
C MET A 181 -0.92 -14.84 3.40
N ASP A 182 -1.17 -16.15 3.50
CA ASP A 182 -0.52 -17.02 4.49
C ASP A 182 1.01 -17.01 4.29
N GLY A 183 1.46 -17.12 3.03
CA GLY A 183 2.86 -17.00 2.66
C GLY A 183 3.45 -15.67 3.09
N LEU A 184 2.79 -14.56 2.73
CA LEU A 184 3.19 -13.18 3.06
C LEU A 184 3.45 -13.00 4.55
N TYR A 185 2.54 -13.51 5.39
CA TYR A 185 2.71 -13.50 6.83
C TYR A 185 3.94 -14.29 7.29
N VAL A 186 4.08 -15.54 6.85
CA VAL A 186 5.19 -16.40 7.29
C VAL A 186 6.54 -15.86 6.80
N GLY A 187 6.60 -15.32 5.58
CA GLY A 187 7.79 -14.67 5.03
C GLY A 187 8.22 -13.43 5.84
N ALA A 188 7.25 -12.58 6.18
CA ALA A 188 7.50 -11.41 7.02
C ALA A 188 7.97 -11.79 8.43
N VAL A 189 7.37 -12.83 9.04
CA VAL A 189 7.81 -13.39 10.32
C VAL A 189 9.25 -13.92 10.23
N LYS A 190 9.60 -14.63 9.16
CA LYS A 190 10.97 -15.11 8.94
C LYS A 190 11.97 -13.96 8.88
N ARG A 191 11.65 -12.92 8.11
CA ARG A 191 12.52 -11.74 7.97
C ARG A 191 12.73 -11.04 9.31
N ALA A 192 11.66 -10.80 10.05
CA ALA A 192 11.72 -10.18 11.37
C ALA A 192 12.57 -10.98 12.35
N ALA A 193 12.44 -12.31 12.36
CA ALA A 193 13.24 -13.18 13.21
C ALA A 193 14.75 -13.12 12.89
N LEU A 194 15.12 -13.02 11.60
CA LEU A 194 16.53 -12.88 11.20
C LEU A 194 17.13 -11.52 11.59
N GLU A 195 16.31 -10.47 11.58
CA GLU A 195 16.74 -9.11 11.93
C GLU A 195 16.59 -8.79 13.43
N GLY A 196 16.03 -9.70 14.23
CA GLY A 196 15.75 -9.47 15.64
C GLY A 196 14.67 -8.41 15.88
N THR A 197 13.75 -8.20 14.93
CA THR A 197 12.66 -7.22 15.02
C THR A 197 11.32 -7.89 15.33
N LYS A 198 10.34 -7.09 15.77
CA LYS A 198 8.99 -7.60 16.06
C LYS A 198 8.22 -7.81 14.74
N PRO A 199 7.74 -9.04 14.45
CA PRO A 199 6.94 -9.27 13.26
C PRO A 199 5.57 -8.59 13.36
N LEU A 200 5.02 -8.22 12.20
CA LEU A 200 3.59 -7.90 12.10
C LEU A 200 2.76 -9.14 12.46
N THR A 201 1.64 -8.94 13.14
CA THR A 201 0.65 -10.00 13.35
C THR A 201 -0.13 -10.26 12.06
N LEU A 202 -0.76 -11.44 11.95
CA LEU A 202 -1.64 -11.74 10.82
C LEU A 202 -2.77 -10.69 10.68
N PHE A 203 -3.33 -10.25 11.81
CA PHE A 203 -4.34 -9.19 11.83
C PHE A 203 -3.82 -7.88 11.21
N GLN A 204 -2.58 -7.49 11.48
CA GLN A 204 -2.01 -6.27 10.90
C GLN A 204 -1.84 -6.38 9.37
N ILE A 205 -1.53 -7.57 8.86
CA ILE A 205 -1.48 -7.83 7.42
C ILE A 205 -2.89 -7.83 6.80
N GLN A 206 -3.86 -8.45 7.45
CA GLN A 206 -5.27 -8.39 7.04
C GLN A 206 -5.77 -6.94 7.04
N PHE A 207 -5.40 -6.15 8.05
CA PHE A 207 -5.71 -4.73 8.12
C PHE A 207 -5.17 -3.98 6.90
N LEU A 208 -3.90 -4.20 6.53
CA LEU A 208 -3.29 -3.58 5.34
C LEU A 208 -4.09 -3.92 4.07
N ASN A 209 -4.46 -5.18 3.89
CA ASN A 209 -5.22 -5.64 2.73
C ASN A 209 -6.67 -5.12 2.72
N ALA A 210 -7.28 -4.95 3.89
CA ALA A 210 -8.67 -4.51 4.04
C ALA A 210 -8.84 -2.97 4.09
N VAL A 211 -7.77 -2.18 4.03
CA VAL A 211 -7.85 -0.71 4.18
C VAL A 211 -8.91 -0.07 3.29
N GLY A 212 -9.13 -0.57 2.06
CA GLY A 212 -10.19 -0.07 1.18
C GLY A 212 -11.58 -0.32 1.78
N ASP A 213 -11.88 -1.55 2.17
CA ASP A 213 -13.14 -1.95 2.82
C ASP A 213 -13.36 -1.25 4.17
N LEU A 214 -12.27 -1.02 4.93
CA LEU A 214 -12.33 -0.38 6.24
C LEU A 214 -12.82 1.07 6.18
N LEU A 215 -12.66 1.76 5.05
CA LEU A 215 -13.16 3.13 4.88
C LEU A 215 -14.69 3.20 4.98
N ASP A 216 -15.37 2.16 4.50
CA ASP A 216 -16.83 2.03 4.56
C ASP A 216 -17.29 1.32 5.84
N LEU A 217 -16.49 0.36 6.32
CA LEU A 217 -16.84 -0.44 7.49
C LEU A 217 -16.72 0.34 8.81
N ILE A 218 -15.68 1.16 8.99
CA ILE A 218 -15.48 1.97 10.20
C ILE A 218 -16.70 2.86 10.54
N PRO A 219 -17.26 3.66 9.61
CA PRO A 219 -18.44 4.47 9.91
C PRO A 219 -19.67 3.60 10.18
N SER A 220 -19.78 2.41 9.58
CA SER A 220 -20.92 1.50 9.82
C SER A 220 -20.96 0.97 11.27
N PHE A 221 -19.80 0.84 11.93
CA PHE A 221 -19.70 0.35 13.30
C PHE A 221 -20.15 1.33 14.37
N SER A 222 -20.27 2.61 14.05
CA SER A 222 -20.76 3.63 14.97
C SER A 222 -21.70 4.59 14.22
N PRO A 223 -22.96 4.20 13.96
CA PRO A 223 -23.94 5.10 13.39
C PRO A 223 -24.13 6.26 14.39
N THR A 224 -23.61 7.44 14.06
CA THR A 224 -23.86 8.61 14.89
C THR A 224 -25.38 8.86 14.90
N LYS A 225 -26.01 8.87 16.09
CA LYS A 225 -27.45 9.11 16.31
C LYS A 225 -27.98 10.46 15.77
N ASN A 226 -27.13 11.31 15.18
CA ASN A 226 -27.58 12.53 14.53
C ASN A 226 -27.91 12.27 13.07
N SER A 227 -29.16 11.90 12.85
CA SER A 227 -29.87 11.97 11.57
C SER A 227 -30.13 13.43 11.14
N SER A 228 -29.09 14.27 11.12
CA SER A 228 -29.11 15.44 10.23
C SER A 228 -28.47 15.01 8.93
N LEU A 229 -29.19 15.23 7.83
CA LEU A 229 -28.86 14.89 6.46
C LEU A 229 -27.59 15.62 5.97
N ASN A 230 -26.44 15.26 6.53
CA ASN A 230 -25.13 15.57 5.99
C ASN A 230 -24.49 14.24 5.62
N PHE A 231 -24.84 13.77 4.42
CA PHE A 231 -24.14 12.72 3.67
C PHE A 231 -22.65 13.06 3.41
N SER A 232 -22.14 14.15 3.99
CA SER A 232 -20.85 14.79 3.77
C SER A 232 -19.75 14.35 4.75
N LYS A 233 -19.94 13.25 5.47
CA LYS A 233 -18.87 12.63 6.28
C LYS A 233 -18.52 11.22 5.80
N ARG A 234 -18.71 10.94 4.50
CA ARG A 234 -17.76 10.09 3.80
C ARG A 234 -16.38 10.69 4.07
N TRP A 235 -15.38 9.86 4.36
CA TRP A 235 -14.00 10.32 4.37
C TRP A 235 -13.82 11.20 3.12
N ASP A 236 -13.38 12.45 3.29
CA ASP A 236 -13.20 13.43 2.21
C ASP A 236 -11.95 13.06 1.39
N MET A 237 -11.93 11.80 0.98
CA MET A 237 -10.95 11.19 0.14
C MET A 237 -11.46 11.41 -1.26
N GLY A 238 -10.83 12.37 -1.95
CA GLY A 238 -11.24 12.71 -3.30
C GLY A 238 -11.23 11.47 -4.21
N HIS A 239 -12.08 11.54 -5.24
CA HIS A 239 -12.24 10.44 -6.18
C HIS A 239 -10.91 10.20 -6.93
N CYS A 240 -10.50 8.94 -7.06
CA CYS A 240 -9.47 8.59 -8.03
C CYS A 240 -9.91 9.03 -9.42
N SER A 241 -8.97 9.47 -10.26
CA SER A 241 -9.24 9.89 -11.64
C SER A 241 -8.73 8.86 -12.62
N ALA A 242 -9.54 8.48 -13.61
CA ALA A 242 -9.14 7.60 -14.70
C ALA A 242 -9.34 8.30 -16.05
N LEU A 243 -8.45 8.05 -17.01
CA LEU A 243 -8.57 8.53 -18.38
C LEU A 243 -8.32 7.36 -19.34
N ILE A 244 -9.29 7.15 -20.24
CA ILE A 244 -9.15 6.25 -21.38
C ILE A 244 -9.17 7.14 -22.63
N LYS A 245 -8.03 7.22 -23.32
CA LYS A 245 -7.86 8.10 -24.47
C LYS A 245 -7.55 7.31 -25.72
N VAL A 246 -8.53 7.26 -26.63
CA VAL A 246 -8.31 6.82 -28.01
C VAL A 246 -7.74 7.98 -28.81
N LEU A 247 -6.64 7.73 -29.54
CA LEU A 247 -6.02 8.73 -30.39
C LEU A 247 -6.86 9.02 -31.65
N PRO A 248 -6.75 10.22 -32.25
CA PRO A 248 -7.67 10.66 -33.31
C PRO A 248 -7.72 9.77 -34.55
N GLY A 249 -6.64 9.05 -34.87
CA GLY A 249 -6.56 8.12 -35.99
C GLY A 249 -6.81 6.65 -35.61
N PHE A 250 -7.27 6.37 -34.39
CA PHE A 250 -7.40 5.01 -33.83
C PHE A 250 -6.08 4.24 -33.78
N GLU A 251 -4.94 4.93 -33.84
CA GLU A 251 -3.61 4.34 -33.89
C GLU A 251 -3.17 3.79 -32.52
N ASN A 252 -3.76 4.29 -31.43
CA ASN A 252 -3.50 3.80 -30.09
C ASN A 252 -4.63 4.13 -29.12
N ILE A 253 -4.62 3.40 -27.99
CA ILE A 253 -5.46 3.65 -26.82
C ILE A 253 -4.57 3.74 -25.58
N PHE A 254 -4.64 4.86 -24.88
CA PHE A 254 -3.95 5.07 -23.61
C PHE A 254 -4.90 4.90 -22.44
N PHE A 255 -4.40 4.28 -21.38
CA PHE A 255 -5.08 4.15 -20.10
C PHE A 255 -4.23 4.82 -19.03
N ALA A 256 -4.83 5.70 -18.23
CA ALA A 256 -4.17 6.35 -17.10
C ALA A 256 -5.08 6.33 -15.87
N HIS A 257 -4.46 6.22 -14.70
CA HIS A 257 -5.14 6.26 -13.41
C HIS A 257 -4.32 7.08 -12.42
N SER A 258 -4.98 7.95 -11.66
CA SER A 258 -4.39 8.77 -10.60
C SER A 258 -5.15 8.51 -9.31
N SER A 259 -4.53 7.76 -8.40
CA SER A 259 -5.12 7.45 -7.10
C SER A 259 -5.01 8.67 -6.18
N TRP A 260 -6.13 9.02 -5.54
CA TRP A 260 -6.17 10.05 -4.50
C TRP A 260 -6.22 9.37 -3.15
N TYR A 261 -5.23 9.63 -2.31
CA TYR A 261 -5.10 8.95 -1.02
C TYR A 261 -4.29 9.80 -0.03
N THR A 262 -4.30 9.43 1.24
CA THR A 262 -3.52 10.16 2.27
C THR A 262 -2.02 10.11 1.99
N TYR A 263 -1.30 11.21 2.25
CA TYR A 263 0.16 11.25 2.08
C TYR A 263 0.90 10.22 2.93
N ALA A 264 0.33 9.81 4.07
CA ALA A 264 0.87 8.75 4.91
C ALA A 264 0.98 7.39 4.17
N ALA A 265 0.25 7.22 3.07
CA ALA A 265 0.28 6.02 2.25
C ALA A 265 1.33 6.05 1.14
N MET A 266 2.11 7.12 0.98
CA MET A 266 3.04 7.29 -0.14
C MET A 266 4.30 6.41 -0.07
N LEU A 267 4.29 5.35 0.74
CA LEU A 267 5.25 4.24 0.62
C LEU A 267 4.71 3.26 -0.43
N ARG A 268 5.26 3.33 -1.65
CA ARG A 268 4.69 2.69 -2.85
C ARG A 268 5.56 1.56 -3.36
N ILE A 269 4.95 0.49 -3.85
CA ILE A 269 5.66 -0.58 -4.56
C ILE A 269 4.97 -0.81 -5.90
N TYR A 270 5.70 -0.75 -7.01
CA TYR A 270 5.22 -1.27 -8.28
C TYR A 270 5.58 -2.75 -8.36
N LYS A 271 4.58 -3.61 -8.55
CA LYS A 271 4.71 -5.07 -8.45
C LYS A 271 4.60 -5.71 -9.83
N HIS A 272 5.48 -6.66 -10.09
CA HIS A 272 5.44 -7.57 -11.22
C HIS A 272 5.35 -9.00 -10.68
N TRP A 273 4.23 -9.67 -10.98
CA TRP A 273 3.98 -11.05 -10.60
C TRP A 273 3.94 -11.92 -11.85
N ASP A 274 4.67 -13.04 -11.82
CA ASP A 274 4.68 -14.06 -12.85
C ASP A 274 4.60 -15.44 -12.19
N PHE A 275 3.40 -15.98 -12.04
CA PHE A 275 3.14 -17.21 -11.29
C PHE A 275 2.66 -18.31 -12.22
N ASN A 276 3.38 -19.43 -12.27
CA ASN A 276 3.05 -20.58 -13.10
C ASN A 276 1.87 -21.40 -12.53
N ILE A 277 0.70 -20.78 -12.43
CA ILE A 277 -0.53 -21.42 -11.97
C ILE A 277 -1.15 -22.20 -13.13
N ILE A 278 -1.12 -23.52 -13.03
CA ILE A 278 -1.72 -24.42 -14.01
C ILE A 278 -3.14 -24.75 -13.53
N ASP A 279 -4.10 -23.92 -13.93
CA ASP A 279 -5.52 -24.09 -13.65
C ASP A 279 -6.31 -23.75 -14.92
N LYS A 280 -7.27 -24.59 -15.31
CA LYS A 280 -8.06 -24.41 -16.54
C LYS A 280 -8.88 -23.12 -16.54
N ASP A 281 -9.17 -22.59 -15.34
CA ASP A 281 -9.98 -21.39 -15.14
C ASP A 281 -9.10 -20.14 -14.86
N THR A 282 -7.76 -20.24 -15.02
CA THR A 282 -6.82 -19.11 -14.97
C THR A 282 -6.39 -18.69 -16.37
N SER A 283 -6.65 -17.43 -16.75
CA SER A 283 -6.29 -16.90 -18.07
C SER A 283 -4.96 -16.16 -18.13
N SER A 284 -4.44 -15.66 -17.01
CA SER A 284 -3.18 -14.91 -16.96
C SER A 284 -2.33 -15.33 -15.77
N SER A 285 -1.06 -15.63 -16.04
CA SER A 285 -0.01 -15.86 -15.04
C SER A 285 0.79 -14.59 -14.72
N PHE A 286 0.68 -13.57 -15.56
CA PHE A 286 1.45 -12.33 -15.47
C PHE A 286 0.57 -11.14 -15.10
N LEU A 287 0.99 -10.35 -14.11
CA LEU A 287 0.31 -9.13 -13.70
C LEU A 287 1.32 -8.06 -13.28
N SER A 288 1.09 -6.82 -13.70
CA SER A 288 1.88 -5.66 -13.25
C SER A 288 0.94 -4.56 -12.76
N PHE A 289 1.19 -4.02 -11.57
CA PHE A 289 0.27 -3.07 -10.94
C PHE A 289 0.96 -2.20 -9.89
N SER A 290 0.42 -0.99 -9.69
CA SER A 290 0.85 -0.11 -8.61
C SER A 290 0.22 -0.55 -7.29
N SER A 291 1.04 -0.80 -6.27
CA SER A 291 0.59 -1.27 -4.95
C SER A 291 1.33 -0.55 -3.80
N TYR A 292 1.30 -1.19 -2.64
CA TYR A 292 1.88 -0.79 -1.36
C TYR A 292 2.57 -2.00 -0.70
N PRO A 293 3.44 -1.78 0.30
CA PRO A 293 4.00 -2.87 1.09
C PRO A 293 2.91 -3.68 1.80
N GLY A 294 2.94 -5.01 1.63
CA GLY A 294 2.03 -5.94 2.31
C GLY A 294 0.61 -6.03 1.74
N LYS A 295 0.36 -5.45 0.55
CA LYS A 295 -0.93 -5.50 -0.18
C LYS A 295 -0.80 -6.06 -1.59
#